data_AF-A0A7R9FDL2-F1
#
_entry.id   AF-A0A7R9FDL2-F1
#
_cell.length_a   1.000
_cell.length_b   1.000
_cell.length_c   1.000
_cell.angle_alpha   90.00
_cell.angle_beta   90.00
_cell.angle_gamma   90.00
#
_symmetry.space_group_name_H-M   'P 1'
#
loop_
_entity.id
_entity.type
_entity.pdbx_description
1 polymer ?
#
loop_
_entity_poly.entity_id
_entity_poly.type
_entity_poly.pdbx_seq_one_letter_code
_entity_poly.pdbx_strand_id
1 'polypeptide(L)'
;MLQSNISLQFIFFDGEEAFKEWSDTDSLYGARHLAQLWGNEPYTRGTQDRTTQLDRIDVLVLLDLLGAPDPSFFSFFPDTSSWYRVLINAEQNLSSRGQLERYSSGRPQQSYFKKRSMYAGIEDDHVPFMKRGEDPLLLC
;
A
#
# COMPACT_ATOMS: atom_id res chain seq x y z
N MET A 1 23.99 0.73 20.15
CA MET A 1 23.14 0.37 18.99
C MET A 1 22.68 1.66 18.35
N LEU A 2 22.94 1.88 17.06
CA LEU A 2 22.36 3.01 16.34
C LEU A 2 20.86 2.74 16.20
N GLN A 3 20.02 3.60 16.76
CA GLN A 3 18.57 3.53 16.54
C GLN A 3 18.28 3.81 15.07
N SER A 4 17.51 2.93 14.41
CA SER A 4 16.94 3.21 13.09
C SER A 4 15.94 4.34 13.22
N ASN A 5 16.09 5.40 12.41
CA ASN A 5 15.16 6.53 12.37
C ASN A 5 13.92 6.19 11.52
N ILE A 6 13.24 5.10 11.86
CA ILE A 6 12.04 4.59 11.19
C ILE A 6 10.88 4.70 12.18
N SER A 7 9.73 5.15 11.69
CA SER A 7 8.48 5.26 12.45
C SER A 7 7.31 4.76 11.61
N LEU A 8 6.15 4.58 12.24
CA LEU A 8 4.89 4.26 11.57
C LEU A 8 4.03 5.52 11.47
N GLN A 9 3.34 5.68 10.35
CA GLN A 9 2.34 6.73 10.12
C GLN A 9 1.06 6.09 9.56
N PHE A 10 -0.09 6.59 10.03
CA PHE A 10 -1.40 6.26 9.46
C PHE A 10 -1.93 7.47 8.71
N ILE A 11 -2.47 7.24 7.53
CA ILE A 11 -3.13 8.24 6.70
C ILE A 11 -4.55 7.73 6.45
N PHE A 12 -5.53 8.57 6.73
CA PHE A 12 -6.93 8.31 6.42
C PHE A 12 -7.33 9.34 5.38
N PHE A 13 -7.41 8.92 4.12
CA PHE A 13 -7.78 9.81 3.02
C PHE A 13 -9.27 10.16 3.12
N ASP A 14 -9.60 11.35 2.63
CA ASP A 14 -10.97 11.85 2.52
C ASP A 14 -11.29 12.07 1.04
N GLY A 15 -12.55 11.83 0.65
CA GLY A 15 -13.01 11.94 -0.72
C GLY A 15 -12.24 11.08 -1.71
N GLU A 16 -12.10 9.78 -1.44
CA GLU A 16 -11.58 8.83 -2.43
C GLU A 16 -12.58 8.69 -3.60
N GLU A 17 -13.85 8.46 -3.25
CA GLU A 17 -14.94 8.23 -4.19
C GLU A 17 -15.26 9.44 -5.10
N ALA A 18 -15.75 9.13 -6.30
CA ALA A 18 -16.33 10.09 -7.22
C ALA A 18 -17.70 10.59 -6.71
N PHE A 19 -18.02 11.87 -6.93
CA PHE A 19 -19.36 12.40 -6.69
C PHE A 19 -20.34 12.06 -7.81
N LYS A 20 -19.87 11.93 -9.06
CA LYS A 20 -20.69 11.60 -10.22
C LYS A 20 -20.08 10.52 -11.09
N GLU A 21 -18.98 10.84 -11.77
CA GLU A 21 -18.34 9.98 -12.76
C GLU A 21 -16.85 9.97 -12.49
N TRP A 22 -16.32 8.78 -12.17
CA TRP A 22 -14.91 8.59 -11.91
C TRP A 22 -14.04 9.17 -13.05
N SER A 23 -13.22 10.16 -12.71
CA SER A 23 -12.33 10.85 -13.64
C SER A 23 -11.18 11.53 -12.91
N ASP A 24 -10.16 12.00 -13.64
CA ASP A 24 -8.99 12.69 -13.07
C ASP A 24 -9.33 13.86 -12.11
N THR A 25 -10.52 14.45 -12.23
CA THR A 25 -10.99 15.57 -11.39
C THR A 25 -12.15 15.22 -10.45
N ASP A 26 -12.78 14.06 -10.63
CA ASP A 26 -13.91 13.56 -9.84
C ASP A 26 -13.59 12.18 -9.25
N SER A 27 -12.49 12.12 -8.50
CA SER A 27 -12.05 11.03 -7.63
C SER A 27 -10.79 11.46 -6.86
N LEU A 28 -10.38 10.68 -5.86
CA LEU A 28 -9.08 10.76 -5.18
C LEU A 28 -8.74 12.16 -4.65
N TYR A 29 -9.74 12.89 -4.16
CA TYR A 29 -9.62 14.31 -3.79
C TYR A 29 -8.55 14.52 -2.71
N GLY A 30 -8.64 13.78 -1.61
CA GLY A 30 -7.69 13.85 -0.50
C GLY A 30 -6.30 13.40 -0.88
N ALA A 31 -6.17 12.26 -1.59
CA ALA A 31 -4.88 11.74 -2.02
C ALA A 31 -4.17 12.66 -3.03
N ARG A 32 -4.89 13.20 -4.02
CA ARG A 32 -4.34 14.18 -4.98
C ARG A 32 -3.81 15.42 -4.28
N HIS A 33 -4.60 15.96 -3.34
CA HIS A 33 -4.19 17.12 -2.54
C HIS A 33 -2.96 16.81 -1.68
N LEU A 34 -2.96 15.69 -0.93
CA LEU A 34 -1.87 15.35 -0.02
C LEU A 34 -0.57 15.05 -0.77
N ALA A 35 -0.62 14.27 -1.85
CA ALA A 35 0.57 13.98 -2.66
C ALA A 35 1.17 15.26 -3.27
N GLN A 36 0.33 16.21 -3.69
CA GLN A 36 0.81 17.51 -4.15
C GLN A 36 1.43 18.34 -3.01
N LEU A 37 0.81 18.36 -1.84
CA LEU A 37 1.31 19.09 -0.68
C LEU A 37 2.69 18.56 -0.27
N TRP A 38 2.80 17.25 -0.04
CA TRP A 38 4.03 16.60 0.40
C TRP A 38 5.14 16.62 -0.64
N GLY A 39 4.80 16.57 -1.93
CA GLY A 39 5.79 16.72 -3.00
C GLY A 39 6.36 18.13 -3.14
N ASN A 40 5.72 19.13 -2.52
CA ASN A 40 6.21 20.51 -2.49
C ASN A 40 6.77 20.92 -1.13
N GLU A 41 6.46 20.18 -0.07
CA GLU A 41 6.90 20.46 1.29
C GLU A 41 8.34 19.93 1.48
N PRO A 42 9.34 20.80 1.71
CA PRO A 42 10.70 20.36 1.89
C PRO A 42 10.87 19.50 3.14
N TYR A 43 11.69 18.46 3.02
CA TYR A 43 12.23 17.73 4.14
C TYR A 43 13.76 17.82 4.05
N THR A 44 14.44 18.15 5.14
CA THR A 44 15.90 18.25 5.12
C THR A 44 16.46 17.31 6.15
N ARG A 45 17.11 16.25 5.69
CA ARG A 45 17.85 15.31 6.55
C ARG A 45 19.33 15.72 6.55
N GLY A 46 19.72 16.62 7.43
CA GLY A 46 21.11 17.11 7.49
C GLY A 46 21.36 18.28 6.52
N THR A 47 22.53 18.34 5.88
CA THR A 47 23.02 19.60 5.25
C THR A 47 22.99 19.64 3.72
N GLN A 48 22.65 18.58 2.97
CA GLN A 48 23.00 18.57 1.53
C GLN A 48 21.97 18.02 0.52
N ASP A 49 20.89 17.35 0.93
CA ASP A 49 19.90 16.83 -0.03
C ASP A 49 18.59 17.63 0.00
N ARG A 50 18.14 18.09 -1.19
CA ARG A 50 16.81 18.69 -1.38
C ARG A 50 15.78 17.57 -1.50
N THR A 51 15.34 17.02 -0.38
CA THR A 51 14.22 16.09 -0.33
C THR A 51 12.92 16.78 0.08
N THR A 52 11.82 16.06 -0.07
CA THR A 52 10.45 16.46 0.22
C THR A 52 9.85 15.51 1.26
N GLN A 53 8.64 15.80 1.73
CA GLN A 53 7.96 14.90 2.65
C GLN A 53 7.64 13.54 2.02
N LEU A 54 7.50 13.47 0.68
CA LEU A 54 7.28 12.21 -0.03
C LEU A 54 8.46 11.24 0.11
N ASP A 55 9.69 11.75 0.00
CA ASP A 55 10.93 10.95 0.12
C ASP A 55 11.13 10.29 1.50
N ARG A 56 10.22 10.55 2.46
CA ARG A 56 10.19 9.91 3.77
C ARG A 56 9.39 8.60 3.78
N ILE A 57 8.63 8.33 2.73
CA ILE A 57 7.78 7.15 2.62
C ILE A 57 8.65 5.98 2.13
N ASP A 58 8.98 5.05 3.04
CA ASP A 58 9.71 3.84 2.65
C ASP A 58 8.83 2.87 1.85
N VAL A 59 7.53 2.81 2.17
CA VAL A 59 6.50 2.04 1.48
C VAL A 59 5.12 2.59 1.83
N LEU A 60 4.28 2.81 0.83
CA LEU A 60 2.86 3.15 1.03
C LEU A 60 2.02 1.86 0.99
N VAL A 61 1.59 1.34 2.13
CA VAL A 61 0.65 0.21 2.18
C VAL A 61 -0.77 0.75 2.17
N LEU A 62 -1.50 0.54 1.09
CA LEU A 62 -2.90 0.96 0.93
C LEU A 62 -3.83 -0.23 1.15
N LEU A 63 -4.80 -0.08 2.04
CA LEU A 63 -5.77 -1.10 2.41
C LEU A 63 -7.14 -0.63 1.94
N ASP A 64 -7.78 -1.39 1.06
CA ASP A 64 -9.12 -1.08 0.54
C ASP A 64 -9.97 -2.35 0.36
N LEU A 65 -11.30 -2.20 0.39
CA LEU A 65 -12.31 -3.26 0.20
C LEU A 65 -12.10 -4.53 1.06
N LEU A 66 -11.50 -4.38 2.24
CA LEU A 66 -11.30 -5.47 3.18
C LEU A 66 -12.59 -5.81 3.95
N GLY A 67 -12.90 -7.10 4.07
CA GLY A 67 -13.98 -7.60 4.93
C GLY A 67 -14.84 -8.70 4.31
N ALA A 68 -14.80 -8.85 2.99
CA ALA A 68 -15.42 -9.99 2.31
C ALA A 68 -14.70 -11.31 2.65
N PRO A 69 -15.40 -12.46 2.65
CA PRO A 69 -14.77 -13.75 2.88
C PRO A 69 -13.82 -14.13 1.73
N ASP A 70 -12.75 -14.85 2.07
CA ASP A 70 -11.80 -15.44 1.12
C ASP A 70 -11.23 -14.46 0.06
N PRO A 71 -10.70 -13.27 0.46
CA PRO A 71 -10.12 -12.32 -0.48
C PRO A 71 -8.90 -12.91 -1.20
N SER A 72 -8.56 -12.34 -2.34
CA SER A 72 -7.40 -12.76 -3.14
C SER A 72 -6.55 -11.56 -3.52
N PHE A 73 -5.47 -11.34 -2.77
CA PHE A 73 -4.49 -10.31 -3.04
C PHE A 73 -3.42 -10.83 -4.00
N PHE A 74 -2.83 -9.92 -4.79
CA PHE A 74 -1.76 -10.20 -5.74
C PHE A 74 -0.64 -9.17 -5.60
N SER A 75 0.55 -9.52 -6.09
CA SER A 75 1.64 -8.55 -6.19
C SER A 75 1.42 -7.70 -7.45
N PHE A 76 0.98 -6.45 -7.29
CA PHE A 76 0.73 -5.54 -8.42
C PHE A 76 1.98 -4.82 -8.92
N PHE A 77 2.91 -4.48 -8.02
CA PHE A 77 4.10 -3.68 -8.33
C PHE A 77 5.39 -4.50 -8.14
N PRO A 78 6.30 -4.52 -9.13
CA PRO A 78 7.59 -5.22 -8.99
C PRO A 78 8.45 -4.69 -7.85
N ASP A 79 8.48 -3.36 -7.65
CA ASP A 79 9.35 -2.69 -6.69
C ASP A 79 8.97 -2.98 -5.23
N THR A 80 7.69 -3.19 -4.94
CA THR A 80 7.21 -3.64 -3.61
C THR A 80 7.01 -5.16 -3.50
N SER A 81 7.42 -5.95 -4.50
CA SER A 81 7.22 -7.41 -4.47
C SER A 81 7.95 -8.12 -3.33
N SER A 82 9.05 -7.55 -2.82
CA SER A 82 9.77 -8.05 -1.65
C SER A 82 8.94 -7.88 -0.37
N TRP A 83 8.28 -6.73 -0.20
CA TRP A 83 7.34 -6.45 0.89
C TRP A 83 6.11 -7.36 0.82
N TYR A 84 5.56 -7.56 -0.37
CA TYR A 84 4.45 -8.49 -0.57
C TYR A 84 4.79 -9.94 -0.14
N ARG A 85 6.03 -10.40 -0.36
CA ARG A 85 6.48 -11.71 0.13
C ARG A 85 6.53 -11.80 1.65
N VAL A 86 6.75 -10.69 2.36
CA VAL A 86 6.67 -10.66 3.83
C VAL A 86 5.25 -11.01 4.29
N LEU A 87 4.22 -10.49 3.62
CA LEU A 87 2.81 -10.79 3.92
C LEU A 87 2.48 -12.27 3.65
N ILE A 88 2.94 -12.82 2.52
CA ILE A 88 2.81 -14.26 2.21
C ILE A 88 3.43 -15.13 3.32
N ASN A 89 4.62 -14.77 3.79
CA ASN A 89 5.33 -15.53 4.82
C ASN A 89 4.64 -15.38 6.19
N ALA A 90 4.13 -14.19 6.52
CA ALA A 90 3.37 -13.96 7.74
C ALA A 90 2.09 -14.81 7.78
N GLU A 91 1.32 -14.84 6.69
CA GLU A 91 0.14 -15.70 6.55
C GLU A 91 0.48 -17.19 6.74
N GLN A 92 1.53 -17.69 6.06
CA GLN A 92 1.97 -19.09 6.20
C GLN A 92 2.40 -19.43 7.61
N ASN A 93 3.13 -18.53 8.27
CA ASN A 93 3.58 -18.72 9.65
C ASN A 93 2.39 -18.83 10.59
N LEU A 94 1.40 -17.94 10.49
CA LEU A 94 0.17 -17.99 11.30
C LEU A 94 -0.65 -19.25 11.00
N SER A 95 -0.81 -19.61 9.73
CA SER A 95 -1.53 -20.82 9.32
C SER A 95 -0.89 -22.10 9.87
N SER A 96 0.44 -22.23 9.74
CA SER A 96 1.18 -23.42 10.22
C SER A 96 1.09 -23.63 11.73
N ARG A 97 0.80 -22.56 12.47
CA ARG A 97 0.62 -22.57 13.94
C ARG A 97 -0.85 -22.69 14.34
N GLY A 98 -1.78 -22.77 13.39
CA GLY A 98 -3.22 -22.82 13.67
C GLY A 98 -3.76 -21.52 14.28
N GLN A 99 -3.13 -20.37 14.02
CA GLN A 99 -3.48 -19.07 14.60
C GLN A 99 -4.43 -18.23 13.71
N LEU A 100 -4.95 -18.82 12.63
CA LEU A 100 -5.93 -18.17 11.76
C LEU A 100 -7.31 -18.78 11.99
N GLU A 101 -8.29 -17.93 12.29
CA GLU A 101 -9.68 -18.34 12.44
C GLU A 101 -10.36 -18.45 11.08
N ARG A 102 -11.23 -19.45 10.92
CA ARG A 102 -12.04 -19.67 9.71
C ARG A 102 -11.24 -19.77 8.40
N TYR A 103 -9.94 -19.97 8.51
CA TYR A 103 -9.00 -20.24 7.43
C TYR A 103 -8.87 -21.75 7.27
N SER A 104 -9.19 -22.34 6.10
CA SER A 104 -8.96 -23.79 5.94
C SER A 104 -7.48 -24.03 5.63
N SER A 105 -6.71 -24.20 6.71
CA SER A 105 -5.31 -24.60 6.66
C SER A 105 -5.12 -25.81 5.74
N GLY A 106 -4.12 -25.74 4.85
CA GLY A 106 -3.74 -26.85 3.96
C GLY A 106 -4.46 -26.90 2.61
N ARG A 107 -5.29 -25.92 2.23
CA ARG A 107 -5.85 -25.80 0.88
C ARG A 107 -5.22 -24.61 0.13
N PRO A 108 -4.40 -24.84 -0.92
CA PRO A 108 -3.72 -23.75 -1.66
C PRO A 108 -4.65 -22.71 -2.27
N GLN A 109 -5.91 -23.08 -2.56
CA GLN A 109 -6.90 -22.14 -3.10
C GLN A 109 -7.37 -21.10 -2.08
N GLN A 110 -7.14 -21.31 -0.77
CA GLN A 110 -7.67 -20.45 0.30
C GLN A 110 -6.67 -19.46 0.91
N SER A 111 -5.41 -19.40 0.46
CA SER A 111 -4.51 -18.34 0.92
C SER A 111 -4.98 -16.99 0.38
N TYR A 112 -5.03 -15.96 1.22
CA TYR A 112 -5.37 -14.60 0.83
C TYR A 112 -4.30 -14.02 -0.09
N PHE A 113 -3.02 -14.16 0.28
CA PHE A 113 -1.92 -13.61 -0.51
C PHE A 113 -1.43 -14.62 -1.56
N LYS A 114 -1.83 -14.42 -2.83
CA LYS A 114 -1.45 -15.32 -3.92
C LYS A 114 0.03 -15.14 -4.26
N LYS A 115 0.75 -16.25 -4.46
CA LYS A 115 2.16 -16.28 -4.94
C LYS A 115 2.28 -15.97 -6.43
N ARG A 116 1.60 -14.93 -6.90
CA ARG A 116 1.51 -14.53 -8.30
C ARG A 116 1.47 -13.01 -8.39
N SER A 117 2.07 -12.48 -9.46
CA SER A 117 1.92 -11.08 -9.83
C SER A 117 0.75 -10.90 -10.78
N MET A 118 0.10 -9.75 -10.71
CA MET A 118 -0.97 -9.34 -11.61
C MET A 118 -0.70 -7.91 -12.06
N TYR A 119 -0.80 -7.63 -13.34
CA TYR A 119 -0.81 -6.26 -13.83
C TYR A 119 -2.27 -5.83 -13.95
N ALA A 120 -2.68 -4.86 -13.14
CA ALA A 120 -4.02 -4.29 -13.16
C ALA A 120 -3.91 -2.77 -13.02
N GLY A 121 -4.66 -2.04 -13.85
CA GLY A 121 -4.76 -0.57 -13.76
C GLY A 121 -5.85 -0.18 -12.78
N ILE A 122 -5.70 -0.58 -11.52
CA ILE A 122 -6.63 -0.21 -10.44
C ILE A 122 -6.31 1.22 -10.07
N GLU A 123 -7.28 2.13 -10.25
CA GLU A 123 -7.15 3.50 -9.79
C GLU A 123 -7.72 3.61 -8.38
N ASP A 124 -6.92 4.16 -7.47
CA ASP A 124 -7.19 4.29 -6.04
C ASP A 124 -6.20 5.34 -5.47
N ASP A 125 -6.27 5.67 -4.19
CA ASP A 125 -5.53 6.73 -3.50
C ASP A 125 -4.00 6.64 -3.61
N HIS A 126 -3.45 5.49 -4.04
CA HIS A 126 -2.03 5.34 -4.32
C HIS A 126 -1.59 6.05 -5.62
N VAL A 127 -2.47 6.26 -6.59
CA VAL A 127 -2.13 6.77 -7.93
C VAL A 127 -1.41 8.13 -7.89
N PRO A 128 -1.84 9.12 -7.09
CA PRO A 128 -1.14 10.42 -7.01
C PRO A 128 0.27 10.34 -6.42
N PHE A 129 0.54 9.36 -5.54
CA PHE A 129 1.86 9.10 -4.95
C PHE A 129 2.76 8.37 -5.94
N MET A 130 2.23 7.37 -6.64
CA MET A 130 2.93 6.64 -7.70
C MET A 130 3.36 7.56 -8.85
N LYS A 131 2.51 8.51 -9.25
CA LYS A 131 2.85 9.55 -10.24
C LYS A 131 4.03 10.44 -9.81
N ARG A 132 4.43 10.40 -8.53
CA ARG A 132 5.53 11.17 -7.94
C ARG A 132 6.73 10.31 -7.52
N GLY A 133 6.74 9.03 -7.89
CA GLY A 133 7.88 8.14 -7.68
C GLY A 133 7.80 7.26 -6.42
N GLU A 134 6.66 7.28 -5.72
CA GLU A 134 6.44 6.38 -4.58
C GLU A 134 5.90 5.02 -5.04
N ASP A 135 6.46 3.92 -4.54
CA ASP A 135 6.00 2.59 -4.90
C ASP A 135 5.02 2.03 -3.84
N PRO A 136 3.73 1.82 -4.19
CA PRO A 136 2.76 1.33 -3.25
C PRO A 136 2.76 -0.19 -3.10
N LEU A 137 2.26 -0.66 -1.97
CA LEU A 137 1.82 -2.03 -1.73
C LEU A 137 0.30 -2.01 -1.58
N LEU A 138 -0.40 -2.31 -2.67
CA LEU A 138 -1.86 -2.28 -2.73
C LEU A 138 -2.48 -3.59 -2.24
N LEU A 139 -3.38 -3.50 -1.27
CA LEU A 139 -4.19 -4.59 -0.73
C LEU A 139 -5.68 -4.29 -0.94
N CYS A 140 -6.17 -4.64 -2.14
CA CYS A 140 -7.57 -4.53 -2.57
C CYS A 140 -8.05 -5.84 -3.22
#